data_AF-S3L482-F1
#
_entry.id   AF-S3L482-F1
#
_cell.length_a   1.000
_cell.length_b   1.000
_cell.length_c   1.000
_cell.angle_alpha   90.00
_cell.angle_beta   90.00
_cell.angle_gamma   90.00
#
_symmetry.space_group_name_H-M   'P 1'
#
loop_
_entity.id
_entity.type
_entity.pdbx_description
1 polymer ?
#
loop_
_entity_poly.entity_id
_entity_poly.type
_entity_poly.pdbx_seq_one_letter_code
_entity_poly.pdbx_strand_id
1 'polypeptide(L)'
;MNDMQKNNTEAAVSPVVNERAAKAASSYKNLYEIIKTLRAPGGCPWDREQTPLTLRTTLLEETYEALEAINEAYEDAPSAEACIHAKEELGDVMLNISMIAYMFEQEGAFTVSDVLDGVCEKLVRRHPHVFPESSGKAVALGETKTAEQVLTQWEAIKQKVEGRTGKSILDEVSKGLEPLTRAYKMQKKAAKKGFDWSDISAVRAKVFEEIAELDEALAGADTHADNGSPGSAPDMRHSEEEFGDILFALVNWARHLHIDPAVALERANAKFRKRFTYVENECRNRGIEMKKENLQAMDALWDEAKRTL
;
A
#
# COMPACT_ATOMS: atom_id res chain seq x y z
N MET A 1 -10.78 71.88 10.75
CA MET A 1 -11.67 70.71 10.93
C MET A 1 -11.42 69.80 9.75
N ASN A 2 -10.81 68.64 10.03
CA ASN A 2 -10.31 67.69 9.03
C ASN A 2 -11.45 67.05 8.23
N ASP A 3 -11.29 67.07 6.91
CA ASP A 3 -12.07 66.32 5.95
C ASP A 3 -11.54 64.88 5.92
N MET A 4 -12.36 63.93 6.40
CA MET A 4 -12.00 62.52 6.56
C MET A 4 -12.55 61.75 5.36
N GLN A 5 -11.81 61.75 4.26
CA GLN A 5 -12.03 60.82 3.15
C GLN A 5 -11.77 59.39 3.65
N LYS A 6 -12.85 58.64 3.87
CA LYS A 6 -12.79 57.19 4.04
C LYS A 6 -12.52 56.56 2.68
N ASN A 7 -11.26 56.24 2.41
CA ASN A 7 -10.87 55.34 1.33
C ASN A 7 -11.40 53.94 1.65
N ASN A 8 -12.53 53.59 1.06
CA ASN A 8 -13.04 52.23 0.98
C ASN A 8 -12.18 51.49 -0.05
N THR A 9 -11.06 50.91 0.39
CA THR A 9 -10.28 49.97 -0.43
C THR A 9 -10.86 48.58 -0.18
N GLU A 10 -11.90 48.25 -0.95
CA GLU A 10 -12.20 46.84 -1.22
C GLU A 10 -10.93 46.23 -1.82
N ALA A 11 -10.25 45.40 -1.03
CA ALA A 11 -9.17 44.57 -1.54
C ALA A 11 -9.77 43.64 -2.58
N ALA A 12 -9.61 44.00 -3.85
CA ALA A 12 -9.93 43.15 -4.98
C ALA A 12 -9.14 41.84 -4.81
N VAL A 13 -9.85 40.77 -4.41
CA VAL A 13 -9.34 39.40 -4.47
C VAL A 13 -9.24 39.06 -5.95
N SER A 14 -8.10 39.40 -6.55
CA SER A 14 -7.77 38.92 -7.89
C SER A 14 -7.72 37.39 -7.83
N PRO A 15 -8.49 36.66 -8.66
CA PRO A 15 -8.43 35.22 -8.67
C PRO A 15 -7.05 34.86 -9.22
N VAL A 16 -6.15 34.42 -8.34
CA VAL A 16 -4.98 33.67 -8.76
C VAL A 16 -5.52 32.37 -9.34
N VAL A 17 -5.82 32.38 -10.65
CA VAL A 17 -6.00 31.15 -11.41
C VAL A 17 -4.71 30.39 -11.19
N ASN A 18 -4.79 29.29 -10.45
CA ASN A 18 -3.62 28.44 -10.22
C ASN A 18 -3.25 27.79 -11.56
N GLU A 19 -2.37 28.44 -12.31
CA GLU A 19 -1.95 28.00 -13.66
C GLU A 19 -1.45 26.56 -13.68
N ARG A 20 -0.82 26.11 -12.59
CA ARG A 20 -0.39 24.71 -12.42
C ARG A 20 -1.58 23.77 -12.28
N ALA A 21 -2.62 24.15 -11.54
CA ALA A 21 -3.85 23.37 -11.45
C ALA A 21 -4.58 23.30 -12.81
N ALA A 22 -4.67 24.42 -13.53
CA ALA A 22 -5.24 24.45 -14.87
C ALA A 22 -4.44 23.55 -15.84
N LYS A 23 -3.10 23.58 -15.77
CA LYS A 23 -2.25 22.70 -16.56
C LYS A 23 -2.44 21.22 -16.20
N ALA A 24 -2.52 20.88 -14.91
CA ALA A 24 -2.77 19.52 -14.46
C ALA A 24 -4.13 18.99 -14.95
N ALA A 25 -5.17 19.81 -14.85
CA ALA A 25 -6.50 19.48 -15.41
C ALA A 25 -6.43 19.23 -16.92
N SER A 26 -5.71 20.08 -17.67
CA SER A 26 -5.49 19.87 -19.10
C SER A 26 -4.69 18.59 -19.40
N SER A 27 -3.66 18.27 -18.62
CA SER A 27 -2.89 17.04 -18.82
C SER A 27 -3.74 15.79 -18.55
N TYR A 28 -4.58 15.81 -17.51
CA TYR A 28 -5.49 14.70 -17.22
C TYR A 28 -6.57 14.54 -18.31
N LYS A 29 -7.11 15.66 -18.81
CA LYS A 29 -8.01 15.66 -19.96
C LYS A 29 -7.38 14.95 -21.16
N ASN A 30 -6.11 15.27 -21.48
CA ASN A 30 -5.40 14.63 -22.59
C ASN A 30 -5.27 13.11 -22.39
N LEU A 31 -4.89 12.65 -21.19
CA LEU A 31 -4.82 11.22 -20.86
C LEU A 31 -6.18 10.54 -21.08
N TYR A 32 -7.26 11.13 -20.56
CA TYR A 32 -8.61 10.63 -20.75
C TYR A 32 -8.98 10.54 -22.24
N GLU A 33 -8.72 11.59 -23.04
CA GLU A 33 -8.99 11.56 -24.49
C GLU A 33 -8.18 10.49 -25.24
N ILE A 34 -6.93 10.25 -24.84
CA ILE A 34 -6.09 9.17 -25.38
C ILE A 34 -6.73 7.82 -25.06
N ILE A 35 -7.10 7.56 -23.81
CA ILE A 35 -7.75 6.32 -23.37
C ILE A 35 -9.06 6.08 -24.14
N LYS A 36 -9.89 7.12 -24.32
CA LYS A 36 -11.11 7.02 -25.13
C LYS A 36 -10.80 6.59 -26.56
N THR A 37 -9.79 7.23 -27.16
CA THR A 37 -9.35 6.93 -28.53
C THR A 37 -8.86 5.49 -28.66
N LEU A 38 -8.03 5.03 -27.73
CA LEU A 38 -7.50 3.67 -27.71
C LEU A 38 -8.62 2.63 -27.66
N ARG A 39 -9.68 2.87 -26.89
CA ARG A 39 -10.80 1.93 -26.73
C ARG A 39 -11.97 2.14 -27.69
N ALA A 40 -11.96 3.19 -28.52
CA ALA A 40 -13.02 3.47 -29.48
C ALA A 40 -13.08 2.40 -30.60
N PRO A 41 -14.20 2.27 -31.34
CA PRO A 41 -14.22 1.49 -32.57
C PRO A 41 -13.10 1.95 -33.53
N GLY A 42 -12.25 1.02 -33.97
CA GLY A 42 -11.05 1.34 -34.78
C GLY A 42 -9.81 1.76 -33.98
N GLY A 43 -9.91 1.79 -32.65
CA GLY A 43 -8.77 1.96 -31.74
C GLY A 43 -7.92 0.69 -31.61
N CYS A 44 -7.04 0.67 -30.60
CA CYS A 44 -6.11 -0.43 -30.36
C CYS A 44 -6.85 -1.73 -30.00
N PRO A 45 -6.62 -2.84 -30.74
CA PRO A 45 -7.26 -4.11 -30.45
C PRO A 45 -6.96 -4.63 -29.04
N TRP A 46 -5.70 -4.52 -28.60
CA TRP A 46 -5.28 -5.00 -27.29
C TRP A 46 -5.98 -4.25 -26.15
N ASP A 47 -6.02 -2.91 -26.24
CA ASP A 47 -6.72 -2.10 -25.23
C ASP A 47 -8.19 -2.49 -25.18
N ARG A 48 -8.87 -2.56 -26.34
CA ARG A 48 -10.30 -2.90 -26.41
C ARG A 48 -10.65 -4.27 -25.83
N GLU A 49 -9.74 -5.24 -25.90
CA GLU A 49 -9.92 -6.58 -25.32
C GLU A 49 -9.80 -6.59 -23.79
N GLN A 50 -9.16 -5.57 -23.19
CA GLN A 50 -9.02 -5.49 -21.74
C GLN A 50 -10.35 -5.28 -21.02
N THR A 51 -10.42 -5.82 -19.81
CA THR A 51 -11.53 -5.65 -18.86
C THR A 51 -10.98 -5.21 -17.50
N PRO A 52 -11.82 -4.71 -16.57
CA PRO A 52 -11.38 -4.40 -15.21
C PRO A 52 -10.74 -5.61 -14.51
N LEU A 53 -11.16 -6.84 -14.84
CA LEU A 53 -10.61 -8.07 -14.28
C LEU A 53 -9.23 -8.41 -14.83
N THR A 54 -8.93 -8.09 -16.10
CA THR A 54 -7.60 -8.33 -16.67
C THR A 54 -6.61 -7.28 -16.19
N LEU A 55 -7.02 -6.01 -16.10
CA LEU A 55 -6.14 -4.92 -15.67
C LEU A 55 -5.85 -4.88 -14.17
N ARG A 56 -6.56 -5.62 -13.32
CA ARG A 56 -6.26 -5.64 -11.87
C ARG A 56 -4.86 -6.16 -11.55
N THR A 57 -4.34 -7.09 -12.37
CA THR A 57 -3.00 -7.66 -12.19
C THR A 57 -1.95 -6.63 -12.56
N THR A 58 -2.09 -6.00 -13.74
CA THR A 58 -1.22 -4.90 -14.16
C THR A 58 -1.26 -3.75 -13.15
N LEU A 59 -2.43 -3.35 -12.67
CA LEU A 59 -2.52 -2.33 -11.61
C LEU A 59 -1.74 -2.71 -10.34
N LEU A 60 -1.69 -4.00 -9.97
CA LEU A 60 -0.91 -4.46 -8.83
C LEU A 60 0.59 -4.39 -9.13
N GLU A 61 1.01 -4.83 -10.32
CA GLU A 61 2.39 -4.75 -10.81
C GLU A 61 2.87 -3.28 -10.82
N GLU A 62 2.19 -2.37 -11.52
CA GLU A 62 2.54 -0.95 -11.56
C GLU A 62 2.53 -0.29 -10.17
N THR A 63 1.68 -0.78 -9.25
CA THR A 63 1.71 -0.27 -7.87
C THR A 63 3.01 -0.67 -7.18
N TYR A 64 3.50 -1.89 -7.38
CA TYR A 64 4.78 -2.32 -6.81
C TYR A 64 5.96 -1.64 -7.49
N GLU A 65 5.94 -1.45 -8.81
CA GLU A 65 6.98 -0.70 -9.54
C GLU A 65 7.03 0.77 -9.07
N ALA A 66 5.87 1.41 -8.88
CA ALA A 66 5.81 2.74 -8.28
C ALA A 66 6.36 2.79 -6.84
N LEU A 67 6.13 1.75 -6.02
CA LEU A 67 6.72 1.67 -4.68
C LEU A 67 8.24 1.49 -4.74
N GLU A 68 8.76 0.68 -5.65
CA GLU A 68 10.21 0.52 -5.90
C GLU A 68 10.81 1.88 -6.29
N ALA A 69 10.26 2.54 -7.30
CA ALA A 69 10.76 3.81 -7.80
C ALA A 69 10.71 4.94 -6.74
N ILE A 70 9.70 4.95 -5.85
CA ILE A 70 9.66 5.88 -4.71
C ILE A 70 10.81 5.60 -3.72
N ASN A 71 11.09 4.33 -3.41
CA ASN A 71 12.19 3.97 -2.51
C ASN A 71 13.54 4.37 -3.12
N GLU A 72 13.74 4.16 -4.42
CA GLU A 72 14.95 4.59 -5.12
C GLU A 72 15.14 6.11 -5.04
N ALA A 73 14.06 6.87 -5.22
CA ALA A 73 14.09 8.33 -5.24
C ALA A 73 14.38 8.98 -3.88
N TYR A 74 14.05 8.31 -2.77
CA TYR A 74 14.13 8.90 -1.42
C TYR A 74 15.08 8.19 -0.46
N GLU A 75 15.40 6.91 -0.66
CA GLU A 75 16.15 6.11 0.31
C GLU A 75 17.44 5.51 -0.27
N ASP A 76 17.36 4.82 -1.42
CA ASP A 76 18.47 3.99 -1.88
C ASP A 76 19.54 4.78 -2.64
N ALA A 77 19.13 5.52 -3.69
CA ALA A 77 20.04 6.33 -4.51
C ALA A 77 19.35 7.60 -5.02
N PRO A 78 19.03 8.56 -4.12
CA PRO A 78 18.36 9.79 -4.52
C PRO A 78 19.13 10.51 -5.64
N SER A 79 18.51 10.55 -6.81
CA SER A 79 19.09 11.07 -8.04
C SER A 79 17.99 11.68 -8.92
N ALA A 80 18.39 12.47 -9.91
CA ALA A 80 17.43 13.02 -10.87
C ALA A 80 16.77 11.88 -11.68
N GLU A 81 17.54 10.85 -11.98
CA GLU A 81 17.13 9.63 -12.68
C GLU A 81 16.09 8.86 -11.86
N ALA A 82 16.32 8.65 -10.56
CA ALA A 82 15.35 7.99 -9.69
C ALA A 82 14.04 8.80 -9.56
N CYS A 83 14.12 10.13 -9.51
CA CYS A 83 12.92 10.98 -9.55
C CYS A 83 12.16 10.88 -10.89
N ILE A 84 12.86 10.66 -12.00
CA ILE A 84 12.26 10.46 -13.33
C ILE A 84 11.57 9.10 -13.39
N HIS A 85 12.21 8.05 -12.90
CA HIS A 85 11.61 6.71 -12.77
C HIS A 85 10.34 6.77 -11.91
N ALA A 86 10.38 7.39 -10.73
CA ALA A 86 9.19 7.56 -9.89
C ALA A 86 8.06 8.32 -10.60
N LYS A 87 8.38 9.30 -11.46
CA LYS A 87 7.38 10.02 -12.26
C LYS A 87 6.74 9.14 -13.33
N GLU A 88 7.50 8.23 -13.95
CA GLU A 88 7.03 7.27 -14.95
C GLU A 88 6.03 6.30 -14.32
N GLU A 89 6.44 5.60 -13.27
CA GLU A 89 5.62 4.59 -12.58
C GLU A 89 4.35 5.17 -11.96
N LEU A 90 4.42 6.37 -11.37
CA LEU A 90 3.23 7.08 -10.90
C LEU A 90 2.25 7.40 -12.04
N GLY A 91 2.79 7.64 -13.25
CA GLY A 91 2.01 7.80 -14.48
C GLY A 91 1.30 6.52 -14.89
N ASP A 92 1.94 5.36 -14.78
CA ASP A 92 1.37 4.07 -15.15
C ASP A 92 0.29 3.59 -14.19
N VAL A 93 0.44 3.88 -12.90
CA VAL A 93 -0.66 3.73 -11.93
C VAL A 93 -1.85 4.64 -12.31
N MET A 94 -1.60 5.89 -12.69
CA MET A 94 -2.66 6.81 -13.15
C MET A 94 -3.35 6.33 -14.43
N LEU A 95 -2.58 5.79 -15.38
CA LEU A 95 -3.09 5.19 -16.61
C LEU A 95 -4.03 4.02 -16.30
N ASN A 96 -3.58 3.05 -15.51
CA ASN A 96 -4.36 1.87 -15.17
C ASN A 96 -5.68 2.23 -14.47
N ILE A 97 -5.63 3.12 -13.47
CA ILE A 97 -6.85 3.59 -12.77
C ILE A 97 -7.81 4.30 -13.72
N SER A 98 -7.29 5.18 -14.60
CA SER A 98 -8.12 5.94 -15.55
C SER A 98 -8.73 5.04 -16.63
N MET A 99 -7.99 4.05 -17.10
CA MET A 99 -8.44 3.05 -18.07
C MET A 99 -9.58 2.20 -17.48
N ILE A 100 -9.40 1.68 -16.26
CA ILE A 100 -10.42 0.90 -15.55
C ILE A 100 -11.67 1.75 -15.29
N ALA A 101 -11.51 3.00 -14.82
CA ALA A 101 -12.64 3.89 -14.57
C ALA A 101 -13.41 4.18 -15.88
N TYR A 102 -12.72 4.38 -16.99
CA TYR A 102 -13.37 4.58 -18.29
C TYR A 102 -14.09 3.32 -18.79
N MET A 103 -13.63 2.10 -18.47
CA MET A 103 -14.39 0.87 -18.78
C MET A 103 -15.76 0.84 -18.08
N PHE A 104 -15.82 1.24 -16.81
CA PHE A 104 -17.11 1.37 -16.09
C PHE A 104 -17.99 2.48 -16.69
N GLU A 105 -17.38 3.56 -17.21
CA GLU A 105 -18.09 4.60 -17.95
C GLU A 105 -18.68 4.08 -19.27
N GLN A 106 -17.94 3.23 -20.00
CA GLN A 106 -18.45 2.58 -21.22
C GLN A 106 -19.66 1.69 -20.95
N GLU A 107 -19.73 1.09 -19.75
CA GLU A 107 -20.87 0.29 -19.28
C GLU A 107 -22.01 1.14 -18.71
N GLY A 108 -21.82 2.46 -18.58
CA GLY A 108 -22.80 3.38 -18.02
C GLY A 108 -22.98 3.28 -16.50
N ALA A 109 -22.01 2.69 -15.78
CA ALA A 109 -22.09 2.50 -14.32
C ALA A 109 -21.76 3.79 -13.56
N PHE A 110 -20.69 4.47 -13.93
CA PHE A 110 -20.27 5.79 -13.44
C PHE A 110 -19.22 6.38 -14.40
N THR A 111 -18.99 7.68 -14.34
CA THR A 111 -17.99 8.38 -15.16
C THR A 111 -16.64 8.51 -14.45
N VAL A 112 -15.58 8.77 -15.21
CA VAL A 112 -14.28 9.15 -14.65
C VAL A 112 -14.39 10.40 -13.76
N SER A 113 -15.29 11.34 -14.10
CA SER A 113 -15.58 12.51 -13.26
C SER A 113 -16.15 12.10 -11.91
N ASP A 114 -17.14 11.19 -11.89
CA ASP A 114 -17.77 10.74 -10.64
C ASP A 114 -16.74 10.13 -9.65
N VAL A 115 -15.71 9.44 -10.18
CA VAL A 115 -14.61 8.91 -9.36
C VAL A 115 -13.80 10.03 -8.71
N LEU A 116 -13.43 11.06 -9.48
CA LEU A 116 -12.67 12.22 -9.01
C LEU A 116 -13.49 13.08 -8.04
N ASP A 117 -14.73 13.36 -8.39
CA ASP A 117 -15.65 14.15 -7.57
C ASP A 117 -15.92 13.43 -6.25
N GLY A 118 -16.14 12.11 -6.28
CA GLY A 118 -16.32 11.30 -5.08
C GLY A 118 -15.11 11.31 -4.13
N VAL A 119 -13.87 11.30 -4.65
CA VAL A 119 -12.68 11.43 -3.79
C VAL A 119 -12.49 12.86 -3.28
N CYS A 120 -12.74 13.87 -4.10
CA CYS A 120 -12.69 15.29 -3.71
C CYS A 120 -13.69 15.59 -2.58
N GLU A 121 -14.96 15.22 -2.76
CA GLU A 121 -15.99 15.37 -1.73
C GLU A 121 -15.62 14.64 -0.44
N LYS A 122 -15.11 13.41 -0.54
CA LYS A 122 -14.63 12.63 0.62
C LYS A 122 -13.48 13.33 1.35
N LEU A 123 -12.52 13.88 0.62
CA LEU A 123 -11.38 14.60 1.20
C LEU A 123 -11.84 15.88 1.89
N VAL A 124 -12.66 16.70 1.22
CA VAL A 124 -13.24 17.92 1.79
C VAL A 124 -14.01 17.61 3.07
N ARG A 125 -14.94 16.63 3.00
CA ARG A 125 -15.73 16.17 4.16
C ARG A 125 -14.87 15.72 5.33
N ARG A 126 -13.75 15.02 5.08
CA ARG A 126 -12.87 14.49 6.15
C ARG A 126 -11.88 15.52 6.69
N HIS A 127 -11.75 16.68 6.05
CA HIS A 127 -10.84 17.75 6.47
C HIS A 127 -11.59 19.06 6.78
N PRO A 128 -12.59 19.07 7.69
CA PRO A 128 -13.31 20.30 8.05
C PRO A 128 -12.41 21.35 8.73
N HIS A 129 -11.24 20.95 9.25
CA HIS A 129 -10.23 21.87 9.76
C HIS A 129 -9.45 22.62 8.66
N VAL A 130 -9.44 22.09 7.42
CA VAL A 130 -8.85 22.74 6.24
C VAL A 130 -9.92 23.44 5.40
N PHE A 131 -11.13 22.87 5.32
CA PHE A 131 -12.24 23.36 4.47
C PHE A 131 -13.49 23.74 5.29
N PRO A 132 -13.40 24.70 6.23
CA PRO A 132 -14.47 25.01 7.18
C PRO A 132 -15.75 25.58 6.54
N GLU A 133 -15.63 26.23 5.37
CA GLU A 133 -16.74 26.90 4.68
C GLU A 133 -17.23 26.17 3.42
N SER A 134 -16.68 24.99 3.12
CA SER A 134 -17.14 24.20 1.97
C SER A 134 -18.56 23.67 2.24
N SER A 135 -19.44 23.80 1.25
CA SER A 135 -20.86 23.41 1.28
C SER A 135 -21.13 21.90 1.45
N GLY A 136 -20.12 21.13 1.88
CA GLY A 136 -20.09 19.67 1.97
C GLY A 136 -19.65 19.12 3.33
N LYS A 137 -20.42 19.44 4.38
CA LYS A 137 -20.76 18.57 5.53
C LYS A 137 -19.63 17.84 6.28
N ALA A 138 -18.95 18.54 7.19
CA ALA A 138 -18.73 18.07 8.55
C ALA A 138 -18.48 19.29 9.46
N VAL A 139 -19.24 19.44 10.55
CA VAL A 139 -18.89 20.42 11.59
C VAL A 139 -17.58 19.94 12.20
N ALA A 140 -16.57 20.80 12.27
CA ALA A 140 -15.32 20.48 12.96
C ALA A 140 -15.68 19.96 14.37
N LEU A 141 -15.28 18.72 14.68
CA LEU A 141 -15.61 18.07 15.95
C LEU A 141 -14.77 18.64 17.12
N GLY A 142 -13.86 19.58 16.82
CA GLY A 142 -12.95 20.28 17.72
C GLY A 142 -11.80 20.91 16.94
N GLU A 143 -10.88 21.60 17.63
CA GLU A 143 -9.60 22.01 17.03
C GLU A 143 -8.71 20.77 16.79
N THR A 144 -8.23 20.58 15.56
CA THR A 144 -7.24 19.55 15.22
C THR A 144 -5.91 20.19 14.87
N LYS A 145 -4.89 20.00 15.72
CA LYS A 145 -3.53 20.54 15.57
C LYS A 145 -2.46 19.46 15.39
N THR A 146 -2.78 18.18 15.66
CA THR A 146 -1.86 17.05 15.50
C THR A 146 -2.41 15.97 14.58
N ALA A 147 -1.52 15.12 14.04
CA ALA A 147 -1.91 14.01 13.16
C ALA A 147 -2.85 13.02 13.86
N GLU A 148 -2.63 12.74 15.15
CA GLU A 148 -3.46 11.85 15.95
C GLU A 148 -4.90 12.38 16.10
N GLN A 149 -5.02 13.69 16.29
CA GLN A 149 -6.33 14.36 16.37
C GLN A 149 -7.06 14.29 15.03
N VAL A 150 -6.35 14.49 13.92
CA VAL A 150 -6.91 14.34 12.55
C VAL A 150 -7.39 12.92 12.29
N LEU A 151 -6.59 11.91 12.66
CA LEU A 151 -6.96 10.50 12.52
C LEU A 151 -8.21 10.14 13.34
N THR A 152 -8.33 10.68 14.56
CA THR A 152 -9.50 10.51 15.42
C THR A 152 -10.75 11.13 14.78
N GLN A 153 -10.61 12.35 14.25
CA GLN A 153 -11.69 13.03 13.54
C GLN A 153 -12.18 12.25 12.31
N TRP A 154 -11.26 11.75 11.48
CA TRP A 154 -11.61 10.94 10.31
C TRP A 154 -12.45 9.73 10.68
N GLU A 155 -12.13 9.07 11.79
CA GLU A 155 -12.87 7.90 12.26
C GLU A 155 -14.28 8.28 12.73
N ALA A 156 -14.41 9.38 13.48
CA ALA A 156 -15.70 9.91 13.90
C ALA A 156 -16.59 10.30 12.70
N ILE A 157 -16.01 10.89 11.66
CA ILE A 157 -16.72 11.23 10.42
C ILE A 157 -17.20 9.98 9.68
N LYS A 158 -16.36 8.94 9.56
CA LYS A 158 -16.76 7.66 8.93
C LYS A 158 -17.98 7.04 9.62
N GLN A 159 -17.99 7.05 10.95
CA GLN A 159 -19.08 6.44 11.74
C GLN A 159 -20.33 7.31 11.75
N LYS A 160 -20.21 8.61 12.06
CA LYS A 160 -21.35 9.48 12.33
C LYS A 160 -21.95 10.13 11.08
N VAL A 161 -21.14 10.35 10.04
CA VAL A 161 -21.55 11.09 8.83
C VAL A 161 -21.68 10.17 7.62
N GLU A 162 -20.72 9.27 7.41
CA GLU A 162 -20.73 8.36 6.25
C GLU A 162 -21.56 7.08 6.49
N GLY A 163 -22.07 6.87 7.70
CA GLY A 163 -22.89 5.70 8.03
C GLY A 163 -22.15 4.37 7.88
N ARG A 164 -20.80 4.39 7.90
CA ARG A 164 -19.99 3.16 7.86
C ARG A 164 -20.00 2.50 9.22
N THR A 165 -21.08 1.79 9.53
CA THR A 165 -21.18 0.89 10.67
C THR A 165 -21.17 -0.54 10.14
N GLY A 166 -19.98 -1.14 10.04
CA GLY A 166 -19.86 -2.59 9.84
C GLY A 166 -20.45 -3.33 11.05
N LYS A 167 -20.89 -4.58 10.86
CA LYS A 167 -21.33 -5.43 12.00
C LYS A 167 -20.14 -5.78 12.88
N SER A 168 -18.96 -5.89 12.29
CA SER A 168 -17.66 -6.02 12.94
C SER A 168 -16.76 -4.84 12.61
N ILE A 169 -15.89 -4.45 13.53
CA ILE A 169 -14.84 -3.44 13.28
C ILE A 169 -13.84 -3.89 12.19
N LEU A 170 -13.72 -5.22 12.00
CA LEU A 170 -12.86 -5.82 11.01
C LEU A 170 -13.49 -5.81 9.60
N ASP A 171 -14.80 -5.57 9.48
CA ASP A 171 -15.48 -5.44 8.19
C ASP A 171 -15.00 -4.22 7.39
N GLU A 172 -14.36 -3.26 8.08
CA GLU A 172 -13.72 -2.11 7.45
C GLU A 172 -12.35 -2.41 6.83
N VAL A 173 -11.79 -3.59 7.09
CA VAL A 173 -10.56 -4.06 6.43
C VAL A 173 -10.96 -4.80 5.17
N SER A 174 -10.55 -4.27 4.01
CA SER A 174 -10.86 -4.88 2.72
C SER A 174 -10.33 -6.32 2.66
N LYS A 175 -11.19 -7.24 2.25
CA LYS A 175 -10.82 -8.66 2.05
C LYS A 175 -9.86 -8.87 0.87
N GLY A 176 -9.80 -7.91 -0.06
CA GLY A 176 -8.92 -7.96 -1.22
C GLY A 176 -7.49 -7.48 -0.96
N LEU A 177 -7.17 -7.09 0.28
CA LEU A 177 -5.80 -6.80 0.68
C LEU A 177 -4.99 -8.08 0.79
N GLU A 178 -3.72 -7.98 0.43
CA GLU A 178 -2.73 -9.02 0.66
C GLU A 178 -2.60 -9.35 2.16
N PRO A 179 -2.27 -10.62 2.51
CA PRO A 179 -2.36 -11.10 3.87
C PRO A 179 -1.61 -10.26 4.92
N LEU A 180 -0.39 -9.80 4.62
CA LEU A 180 0.43 -8.98 5.52
C LEU A 180 -0.24 -7.63 5.85
N THR A 181 -0.65 -6.87 4.84
CA THR A 181 -1.33 -5.58 5.03
C THR A 181 -2.70 -5.76 5.67
N ARG A 182 -3.39 -6.86 5.34
CA ARG A 182 -4.67 -7.19 5.96
C ARG A 182 -4.50 -7.44 7.45
N ALA A 183 -3.54 -8.28 7.87
CA ALA A 183 -3.21 -8.54 9.27
C ALA A 183 -2.84 -7.24 10.00
N TYR A 184 -1.97 -6.41 9.39
CA TYR A 184 -1.55 -5.14 9.95
C TYR A 184 -2.72 -4.17 10.20
N LYS A 185 -3.64 -4.06 9.22
CA LYS A 185 -4.84 -3.21 9.35
C LYS A 185 -5.85 -3.78 10.34
N MET A 186 -6.03 -5.10 10.39
CA MET A 186 -6.90 -5.77 11.38
C MET A 186 -6.42 -5.47 12.80
N GLN A 187 -5.12 -5.63 13.06
CA GLN A 187 -4.52 -5.34 14.37
C GLN A 187 -4.59 -3.86 14.72
N LYS A 188 -4.29 -2.94 13.79
CA LYS A 188 -4.49 -1.49 14.01
C LYS A 188 -5.93 -1.14 14.37
N LYS A 189 -6.92 -1.83 13.77
CA LYS A 189 -8.34 -1.62 14.07
C LYS A 189 -8.73 -2.15 15.45
N ALA A 190 -8.26 -3.35 15.81
CA ALA A 190 -8.46 -3.92 17.13
C ALA A 190 -7.84 -3.05 18.23
N ALA A 191 -6.60 -2.59 18.01
CA ALA A 191 -5.87 -1.72 18.93
C ALA A 191 -6.61 -0.41 19.25
N LYS A 192 -7.23 0.20 18.23
CA LYS A 192 -8.04 1.42 18.40
C LYS A 192 -9.26 1.26 19.32
N LYS A 193 -9.68 0.02 19.61
CA LYS A 193 -10.75 -0.28 20.59
C LYS A 193 -10.21 -0.70 21.95
N GLY A 194 -8.91 -0.58 22.17
CA GLY A 194 -8.25 -0.99 23.41
C GLY A 194 -7.90 -2.47 23.45
N PHE A 195 -8.10 -3.22 22.37
CA PHE A 195 -7.57 -4.58 22.25
C PHE A 195 -6.14 -4.51 21.70
N ASP A 196 -5.23 -4.07 22.57
CA ASP A 196 -3.80 -3.97 22.28
C ASP A 196 -2.97 -4.29 23.52
N TRP A 197 -1.72 -4.68 23.29
CA TRP A 197 -0.70 -4.79 24.31
C TRP A 197 -0.19 -3.39 24.68
N SER A 198 0.11 -3.18 25.96
CA SER A 198 0.68 -1.91 26.46
C SER A 198 2.21 -1.88 26.44
N ASP A 199 2.85 -3.05 26.35
CA ASP A 199 4.30 -3.22 26.41
C ASP A 199 4.81 -3.98 25.19
N ILE A 200 5.75 -3.36 24.47
CA ILE A 200 6.42 -3.96 23.31
C ILE A 200 7.20 -5.22 23.67
N SER A 201 7.67 -5.35 24.93
CA SER A 201 8.39 -6.53 25.39
C SER A 201 7.48 -7.76 25.42
N ALA A 202 6.21 -7.58 25.82
CA ALA A 202 5.20 -8.63 25.82
C ALA A 202 4.78 -9.04 24.40
N VAL A 203 4.70 -8.08 23.48
CA VAL A 203 4.46 -8.37 22.05
C VAL A 203 5.59 -9.21 21.46
N ARG A 204 6.84 -8.86 21.77
CA ARG A 204 8.01 -9.64 21.36
C ARG A 204 8.02 -11.03 22.00
N ALA A 205 7.62 -11.14 23.26
CA ALA A 205 7.53 -12.44 23.95
C ALA A 205 6.53 -13.37 23.25
N LYS A 206 5.38 -12.84 22.79
CA LYS A 206 4.39 -13.63 22.05
C LYS A 206 4.95 -14.20 20.74
N VAL A 207 5.86 -13.50 20.05
CA VAL A 207 6.55 -14.06 18.87
C VAL A 207 7.34 -15.33 19.23
N PHE A 208 8.02 -15.35 20.37
CA PHE A 208 8.75 -16.54 20.82
C PHE A 208 7.83 -17.66 21.30
N GLU A 209 6.68 -17.30 21.86
CA GLU A 209 5.62 -18.25 22.21
C GLU A 209 5.09 -18.96 20.95
N GLU A 210 4.70 -18.24 19.89
CA GLU A 210 4.20 -18.90 18.66
C GLU A 210 5.28 -19.77 17.97
N ILE A 211 6.56 -19.40 18.10
CA ILE A 211 7.67 -20.24 17.63
C ILE A 211 7.72 -21.56 18.41
N ALA A 212 7.54 -21.50 19.74
CA ALA A 212 7.51 -22.70 20.57
C ALA A 212 6.26 -23.56 20.28
N GLU A 213 5.10 -22.94 20.05
CA GLU A 213 3.86 -23.64 19.66
C GLU A 213 4.03 -24.37 18.31
N LEU A 214 4.69 -23.74 17.33
CA LEU A 214 5.06 -24.42 16.08
C LEU A 214 6.04 -25.58 16.30
N ASP A 215 7.08 -25.39 17.12
CA ASP A 215 8.04 -26.46 17.43
C ASP A 215 7.34 -27.67 18.08
N GLU A 216 6.39 -27.42 18.99
CA GLU A 216 5.54 -28.45 19.60
C GLU A 216 4.64 -29.14 18.57
N ALA A 217 4.00 -28.37 17.67
CA ALA A 217 3.16 -28.93 16.60
C ALA A 217 3.96 -29.82 15.64
N LEU A 218 5.18 -29.43 15.30
CA LEU A 218 6.09 -30.22 14.47
C LEU A 218 6.56 -31.50 15.19
N ALA A 219 6.88 -31.43 16.48
CA ALA A 219 7.27 -32.59 17.28
C ALA A 219 6.11 -33.57 17.50
N GLY A 220 4.88 -33.06 17.67
CA GLY A 220 3.67 -33.87 17.79
C GLY A 220 3.33 -34.62 16.50
N ALA A 221 3.60 -34.03 15.33
CA ALA A 221 3.37 -34.66 14.03
C ALA A 221 4.21 -35.94 13.82
N ASP A 222 5.41 -36.01 14.41
CA ASP A 222 6.26 -37.21 14.38
C ASP A 222 5.70 -38.37 15.21
N THR A 223 4.91 -38.09 16.26
CA THR A 223 4.38 -39.12 17.18
C THR A 223 3.10 -39.80 16.69
N HIS A 224 2.39 -39.21 15.73
CA HIS A 224 1.14 -39.77 15.16
C HIS A 224 1.36 -40.63 13.89
N ALA A 225 2.60 -40.70 13.39
CA ALA A 225 2.95 -41.53 12.24
C ALA A 225 3.02 -43.05 12.55
N ASP A 226 2.96 -43.47 13.83
CA ASP A 226 3.18 -44.86 14.24
C ASP A 226 1.90 -45.71 14.41
N ASN A 227 0.72 -45.17 14.05
CA ASN A 227 -0.53 -45.95 14.03
C ASN A 227 -0.87 -46.46 12.61
N GLY A 228 0.08 -47.20 12.00
CA GLY A 228 -0.18 -48.31 11.07
C GLY A 228 -1.01 -48.09 9.80
N SER A 229 -1.36 -46.86 9.42
CA SER A 229 -2.11 -46.57 8.19
C SER A 229 -1.19 -45.90 7.17
N PRO A 230 -0.83 -46.57 6.05
CA PRO A 230 -0.06 -45.95 4.99
C PRO A 230 -0.93 -44.89 4.29
N GLY A 231 -0.73 -43.61 4.61
CA GLY A 231 -1.35 -42.51 3.84
C GLY A 231 -1.83 -41.29 4.63
N SER A 232 -1.74 -41.24 5.96
CA SER A 232 -2.00 -40.00 6.69
C SER A 232 -0.76 -39.10 6.61
N ALA A 233 -0.81 -38.08 5.76
CA ALA A 233 0.14 -36.98 5.82
C ALA A 233 0.22 -36.47 7.28
N PRO A 234 1.40 -36.03 7.77
CA PRO A 234 1.49 -35.33 9.07
C PRO A 234 0.42 -34.24 9.11
N ASP A 235 -0.09 -33.89 10.30
CA ASP A 235 -1.16 -32.88 10.44
C ASP A 235 -0.64 -31.46 10.11
N MET A 236 -0.29 -31.26 8.84
CA MET A 236 0.30 -30.06 8.25
C MET A 236 -0.61 -28.86 8.47
N ARG A 237 -1.91 -29.07 8.68
CA ARG A 237 -2.85 -27.99 8.97
C ARG A 237 -2.57 -27.32 10.31
N HIS A 238 -2.24 -28.11 11.33
CA HIS A 238 -1.88 -27.54 12.64
C HIS A 238 -0.56 -26.78 12.54
N SER A 239 0.45 -27.34 11.87
CA SER A 239 1.71 -26.61 11.62
C SER A 239 1.53 -25.36 10.75
N GLU A 240 0.62 -25.37 9.78
CA GLU A 240 0.26 -24.19 8.97
C GLU A 240 -0.45 -23.11 9.80
N GLU A 241 -1.31 -23.51 10.75
CA GLU A 241 -1.98 -22.62 11.69
C GLU A 241 -0.95 -21.92 12.59
N GLU A 242 -0.09 -22.70 13.25
CA GLU A 242 0.96 -22.16 14.13
C GLU A 242 1.96 -21.26 13.38
N PHE A 243 2.35 -21.65 12.16
CA PHE A 243 3.19 -20.80 11.32
C PHE A 243 2.48 -19.50 10.93
N GLY A 244 1.17 -19.57 10.67
CA GLY A 244 0.31 -18.40 10.46
C GLY A 244 0.31 -17.45 11.66
N ASP A 245 0.27 -17.99 12.87
CA ASP A 245 0.30 -17.23 14.11
C ASP A 245 1.66 -16.57 14.35
N ILE A 246 2.78 -17.23 14.01
CA ILE A 246 4.10 -16.58 13.97
C ILE A 246 4.07 -15.34 13.06
N LEU A 247 3.55 -15.47 11.83
CA LEU A 247 3.46 -14.34 10.89
C LEU A 247 2.57 -13.23 11.45
N PHE A 248 1.45 -13.59 12.08
CA PHE A 248 0.53 -12.64 12.69
C PHE A 248 1.17 -11.90 13.88
N ALA A 249 1.91 -12.61 14.75
CA ALA A 249 2.65 -12.06 15.87
C ALA A 249 3.80 -11.14 15.40
N LEU A 250 4.52 -11.51 14.33
CA LEU A 250 5.54 -10.66 13.71
C LEU A 250 4.95 -9.37 13.15
N VAL A 251 3.79 -9.43 12.50
CA VAL A 251 3.06 -8.24 12.04
C VAL A 251 2.66 -7.34 13.22
N ASN A 252 2.26 -7.94 14.34
CA ASN A 252 1.91 -7.22 15.55
C ASN A 252 3.12 -6.52 16.17
N TRP A 253 4.26 -7.20 16.20
CA TRP A 253 5.50 -6.64 16.68
C TRP A 253 6.01 -5.50 15.78
N ALA A 254 5.97 -5.69 14.45
CA ALA A 254 6.29 -4.64 13.48
C ALA A 254 5.41 -3.40 13.68
N ARG A 255 4.11 -3.57 13.92
CA ARG A 255 3.17 -2.48 14.22
C ARG A 255 3.55 -1.68 15.46
N HIS A 256 3.97 -2.35 16.53
CA HIS A 256 4.47 -1.70 17.76
C HIS A 256 5.80 -0.96 17.53
N LEU A 257 6.61 -1.42 16.58
CA LEU A 257 7.83 -0.73 16.13
C LEU A 257 7.56 0.40 15.11
N HIS A 258 6.30 0.67 14.75
CA HIS A 258 5.91 1.58 13.68
C HIS A 258 6.45 1.22 12.29
N ILE A 259 6.70 -0.06 12.05
CA ILE A 259 7.12 -0.61 10.78
C ILE A 259 5.89 -1.11 10.01
N ASP A 260 5.83 -0.83 8.71
CA ASP A 260 4.87 -1.47 7.82
C ASP A 260 5.47 -2.82 7.32
N PRO A 261 4.84 -3.97 7.64
CA PRO A 261 5.42 -5.27 7.37
C PRO A 261 5.51 -5.60 5.87
N ALA A 262 4.58 -5.10 5.05
CA ALA A 262 4.62 -5.35 3.61
C ALA A 262 5.79 -4.59 2.98
N VAL A 263 5.97 -3.32 3.36
CA VAL A 263 7.12 -2.51 2.93
C VAL A 263 8.44 -3.10 3.43
N ALA A 264 8.50 -3.56 4.68
CA ALA A 264 9.71 -4.16 5.24
C ALA A 264 10.11 -5.45 4.51
N LEU A 265 9.14 -6.30 4.15
CA LEU A 265 9.39 -7.51 3.39
C LEU A 265 9.86 -7.19 1.97
N GLU A 266 9.27 -6.18 1.32
CA GLU A 266 9.70 -5.77 -0.02
C GLU A 266 11.16 -5.31 -0.03
N ARG A 267 11.58 -4.54 0.99
CA ARG A 267 13.00 -4.17 1.17
C ARG A 267 13.90 -5.39 1.38
N ALA A 268 13.41 -6.42 2.06
CA ALA A 268 14.16 -7.66 2.24
C ALA A 268 14.31 -8.41 0.91
N ASN A 269 13.26 -8.45 0.09
CA ASN A 269 13.25 -9.03 -1.26
C ASN A 269 14.24 -8.31 -2.18
N ALA A 270 14.17 -6.98 -2.25
CA ALA A 270 15.08 -6.16 -3.04
C ALA A 270 16.55 -6.38 -2.64
N LYS A 271 16.83 -6.42 -1.33
CA LYS A 271 18.17 -6.73 -0.80
C LYS A 271 18.64 -8.15 -1.16
N PHE A 272 17.75 -9.14 -1.09
CA PHE A 272 18.07 -10.51 -1.51
C PHE A 272 18.42 -10.55 -2.99
N ARG A 273 17.59 -9.94 -3.84
CA ARG A 273 17.80 -9.84 -5.29
C ARG A 273 19.15 -9.20 -5.61
N LYS A 274 19.44 -8.02 -5.04
CA LYS A 274 20.71 -7.31 -5.21
C LYS A 274 21.92 -8.21 -4.91
N ARG A 275 21.87 -8.93 -3.79
CA ARG A 275 22.96 -9.84 -3.36
C ARG A 275 23.06 -11.07 -4.23
N PHE A 276 21.94 -11.68 -4.60
CA PHE A 276 21.94 -12.87 -5.43
C PHE A 276 22.45 -12.56 -6.84
N THR A 277 22.02 -11.45 -7.44
CA THR A 277 22.54 -10.97 -8.73
C THR A 277 24.05 -10.72 -8.69
N TYR A 278 24.57 -10.21 -7.57
CA TYR A 278 26.03 -10.10 -7.39
C TYR A 278 26.71 -11.49 -7.41
N VAL A 279 26.17 -12.47 -6.66
CA VAL A 279 26.68 -13.85 -6.68
C VAL A 279 26.64 -14.44 -8.09
N GLU A 280 25.53 -14.28 -8.82
CA GLU A 280 25.39 -14.76 -10.20
C GLU A 280 26.45 -14.17 -11.14
N ASN A 281 26.68 -12.85 -11.04
CA ASN A 281 27.66 -12.15 -11.86
C ASN A 281 29.09 -12.59 -11.52
N GLU A 282 29.42 -12.72 -10.24
CA GLU A 282 30.74 -13.18 -9.82
C GLU A 282 31.00 -14.64 -10.17
N CYS A 283 29.99 -15.52 -10.02
CA CYS A 283 30.08 -16.89 -10.50
C CYS A 283 30.38 -16.93 -12.01
N ARG A 284 29.66 -16.14 -12.80
CA ARG A 284 29.89 -16.03 -14.25
C ARG A 284 31.29 -15.52 -14.58
N ASN A 285 31.75 -14.45 -13.92
CA ASN A 285 33.06 -13.86 -14.14
C ASN A 285 34.20 -14.82 -13.77
N ARG A 286 34.01 -15.63 -12.73
CA ARG A 286 35.00 -16.58 -12.21
C ARG A 286 34.88 -17.99 -12.83
N GLY A 287 33.94 -18.20 -13.76
CA GLY A 287 33.69 -19.51 -14.38
C GLY A 287 33.18 -20.57 -13.40
N ILE A 288 32.52 -20.16 -12.31
CA ILE A 288 31.94 -21.05 -11.30
C ILE A 288 30.52 -21.40 -11.71
N GLU A 289 30.22 -22.69 -11.87
CA GLU A 289 28.87 -23.16 -12.18
C GLU A 289 27.99 -23.17 -10.92
N MET A 290 26.77 -22.63 -10.99
CA MET A 290 25.85 -22.56 -9.85
C MET A 290 25.14 -23.89 -9.60
N LYS A 291 25.86 -24.84 -9.02
CA LYS A 291 25.33 -26.15 -8.60
C LYS A 291 25.55 -26.39 -7.11
N LYS A 292 24.84 -27.38 -6.57
CA LYS A 292 24.90 -27.75 -5.15
C LYS A 292 26.34 -28.02 -4.68
N GLU A 293 27.16 -28.60 -5.55
CA GLU A 293 28.57 -28.92 -5.27
C GLU A 293 29.43 -27.67 -5.04
N ASN A 294 29.00 -26.51 -5.55
CA ASN A 294 29.69 -25.23 -5.42
C ASN A 294 29.05 -24.30 -4.37
N LEU A 295 28.17 -24.80 -3.50
CA LEU A 295 27.50 -24.00 -2.46
C LEU A 295 28.47 -23.20 -1.60
N GLN A 296 29.60 -23.78 -1.19
CA GLN A 296 30.61 -23.07 -0.40
C GLN A 296 31.19 -21.85 -1.14
N ALA A 297 31.37 -21.96 -2.46
CA ALA A 297 31.85 -20.83 -3.26
C ALA A 297 30.76 -19.76 -3.41
N MET A 298 29.51 -20.16 -3.60
CA MET A 298 28.37 -19.24 -3.65
C MET A 298 28.12 -18.53 -2.31
N ASP A 299 28.25 -19.25 -1.20
CA ASP A 299 28.14 -18.69 0.16
C ASP A 299 29.25 -17.66 0.45
N ALA A 300 30.48 -17.93 0.00
CA ALA A 300 31.57 -16.98 0.12
C ALA A 300 31.32 -15.69 -0.68
N LEU A 301 30.78 -15.81 -1.89
CA LEU A 301 30.35 -14.66 -2.71
C LEU A 301 29.16 -13.92 -2.09
N TRP A 302 28.23 -14.64 -1.45
CA TRP A 302 27.11 -14.06 -0.75
C TRP A 302 27.56 -13.23 0.47
N ASP A 303 28.53 -13.74 1.25
CA ASP A 303 29.13 -13.01 2.36
C ASP A 303 30.03 -11.87 1.90
N GLU A 304 30.63 -11.95 0.71
CA GLU A 304 31.23 -10.81 0.03
C GLU A 304 30.17 -9.73 -0.27
N ALA A 305 29.06 -10.10 -0.92
CA ALA A 305 27.94 -9.20 -1.24
C ALA A 305 27.36 -8.51 0.00
N LYS A 306 27.24 -9.21 1.13
CA LYS A 306 26.79 -8.61 2.41
C LYS A 306 27.70 -7.50 2.92
N ARG A 307 28.99 -7.55 2.61
CA ARG A 307 30.00 -6.59 3.08
C ARG A 307 30.16 -5.39 2.14
N THR A 308 29.85 -5.56 0.86
CA THR A 308 30.17 -4.57 -0.19
C THR A 308 28.96 -3.81 -0.74
N LEU A 309 27.73 -4.30 -0.54
CA LEU A 309 26.48 -3.75 -1.08
C LEU A 309 25.53 -3.23 -0.01
#